data_AF-A0A950WUK8-F1
#
_entry.id   AF-A0A950WUK8-F1
#
_cell.length_a   1.000
_cell.length_b   1.000
_cell.length_c   1.000
_cell.angle_alpha   90.00
_cell.angle_beta   90.00
_cell.angle_gamma   90.00
#
_symmetry.space_group_name_H-M   'P 1'
#
loop_
_entity.id
_entity.type
_entity.pdbx_description
1 polymer ?
#
loop_
_entity_poly.entity_id
_entity_poly.type
_entity_poly.pdbx_seq_one_letter_code
_entity_poly.pdbx_strand_id
1 'polypeptide(L)'
;MGTERVAGRTCIVYRLAGPIGDPIKPVAAGEHADECVDSQGLLLSERWELDGKLLRLTRAERVDTTVPSDAAFAPPDLPRRQVPIGFTVVDTLPTTKVPSTGQQYWLAPAPPWGFGLVKRVRAITSGQTPDGPQVSDVAYVDTYARGADVITVVHRDPSVEPVPKGFETVRAGRLGTGHVTFSTAGAAIAFAAGKWTVTVEGPLDVARVRAFAATLVPGFART
;
A
#
# COMPACT_ATOMS: atom_id res chain seq x y z
N MET A 1 -3.42 18.61 29.45
CA MET A 1 -4.65 17.98 28.92
C MET A 1 -5.77 18.97 29.08
N GLY A 2 -6.48 19.26 27.99
CA GLY A 2 -7.64 20.17 27.97
C GLY A 2 -8.87 19.47 27.43
N THR A 3 -9.99 20.17 27.40
CA THR A 3 -11.23 19.70 26.76
C THR A 3 -11.69 20.72 25.73
N GLU A 4 -12.19 20.26 24.58
CA GLU A 4 -12.79 21.10 23.55
C GLU A 4 -14.15 20.53 23.11
N ARG A 5 -14.94 21.33 22.39
CA ARG A 5 -16.13 20.88 21.69
C ARG A 5 -15.97 21.07 20.17
N VAL A 6 -16.04 19.97 19.42
CA VAL A 6 -15.89 19.95 17.95
C VAL A 6 -17.05 19.18 17.34
N ALA A 7 -17.66 19.69 16.27
CA ALA A 7 -18.86 19.12 15.64
C ALA A 7 -19.98 18.77 16.64
N GLY A 8 -20.15 19.59 17.69
CA GLY A 8 -21.15 19.38 18.73
C GLY A 8 -20.78 18.36 19.82
N ARG A 9 -19.65 17.68 19.70
CA ARG A 9 -19.18 16.60 20.59
C ARG A 9 -18.03 17.08 21.47
N THR A 10 -18.00 16.64 22.73
CA THR A 10 -16.91 16.95 23.65
C THR A 10 -15.74 16.00 23.43
N CYS A 11 -14.51 16.53 23.44
CA CYS A 11 -13.30 15.76 23.31
C CYS A 11 -12.25 16.14 24.35
N ILE A 12 -11.26 15.25 24.54
CA ILE A 12 -10.05 15.50 25.30
C ILE A 12 -8.95 15.88 24.31
N VAL A 13 -8.22 16.95 24.61
CA VAL A 13 -7.08 17.42 23.82
C VAL A 13 -5.79 16.81 24.37
N TYR A 14 -5.15 16.01 23.54
CA TYR A 14 -3.84 15.39 23.76
C TYR A 14 -2.78 16.14 22.97
N ARG A 15 -1.69 16.53 23.64
CA ARG A 15 -0.54 17.16 22.96
C ARG A 15 0.56 16.14 22.75
N LEU A 16 0.96 15.96 21.50
CA LEU A 16 1.96 15.01 21.03
C LEU A 16 3.11 15.74 20.33
N ALA A 17 4.26 15.09 20.17
CA ALA A 17 5.44 15.69 19.51
C ALA A 17 5.31 15.89 18.00
N GLY A 18 4.31 15.27 17.37
CA GLY A 18 4.12 15.26 15.93
C GLY A 18 2.69 14.82 15.56
N PRO A 19 2.34 14.91 14.27
CA PRO A 19 0.97 14.71 13.77
C PRO A 19 0.51 13.26 13.83
N ILE A 20 -0.77 13.02 13.54
CA ILE A 20 -1.30 11.67 13.39
C ILE A 20 -0.53 10.90 12.30
N GLY A 21 -0.17 9.66 12.61
CA GLY A 21 0.66 8.78 11.78
C GLY A 21 2.12 8.70 12.23
N ASP A 22 2.60 9.67 13.02
CA ASP A 22 3.94 9.63 13.58
C ASP A 22 4.00 8.75 14.86
N PRO A 23 5.17 8.19 15.20
CA PRO A 23 5.36 7.51 16.48
C PRO A 23 5.09 8.45 17.65
N ILE A 24 4.34 7.99 18.64
CA ILE A 24 4.03 8.74 19.86
C ILE A 24 5.34 8.99 20.64
N LYS A 25 5.72 10.26 20.76
CA LYS A 25 6.91 10.73 21.48
C LYS A 25 6.54 11.85 22.46
N PRO A 26 7.36 12.06 23.51
CA PRO A 26 7.25 13.26 24.33
C PRO A 26 7.42 14.53 23.50
N VAL A 27 6.62 15.54 23.79
CA VAL A 27 6.62 16.83 23.08
C VAL A 27 8.02 17.45 23.10
N ALA A 28 8.59 17.70 21.91
CA ALA A 28 9.84 18.42 21.77
C ALA A 28 9.58 19.93 21.81
N ALA A 29 10.61 20.73 22.11
CA ALA A 29 10.49 22.18 21.98
C ALA A 29 10.30 22.55 20.50
N GLY A 30 9.33 23.40 20.19
CA GLY A 30 9.07 23.92 18.84
C GLY A 30 7.99 23.17 18.08
N GLU A 31 7.91 21.85 18.16
CA GLU A 31 6.93 21.06 17.39
C GLU A 31 5.92 20.34 18.29
N HIS A 32 4.63 20.45 17.95
CA HIS A 32 3.60 19.66 18.58
C HIS A 32 2.34 19.52 17.74
N ALA A 33 1.58 18.44 17.96
CA ALA A 33 0.22 18.31 17.47
C ALA A 33 -0.76 18.18 18.65
N ASP A 34 -1.86 18.95 18.57
CA ASP A 34 -2.98 18.85 19.49
C ASP A 34 -4.09 18.03 18.84
N GLU A 35 -4.36 16.85 19.42
CA GLU A 35 -5.34 15.88 18.97
C GLU A 35 -6.56 15.89 19.89
N CYS A 36 -7.72 16.27 19.36
CA CYS A 36 -9.00 16.30 20.07
C CYS A 36 -9.75 15.00 19.79
N VAL A 37 -9.74 14.08 20.76
CA VAL A 37 -10.37 12.75 20.66
C VAL A 37 -11.59 12.67 21.57
N ASP A 38 -12.72 12.24 21.04
CA ASP A 38 -13.96 12.13 21.80
C ASP A 38 -14.03 10.86 22.67
N SER A 39 -15.10 10.74 23.46
CA SER A 39 -15.31 9.57 24.34
C SER A 39 -15.56 8.26 23.60
N GLN A 40 -15.81 8.29 22.28
CA GLN A 40 -15.95 7.11 21.42
C GLN A 40 -14.64 6.79 20.68
N GLY A 41 -13.56 7.55 20.92
CA GLY A 41 -12.27 7.36 20.27
C GLY A 41 -12.17 8.00 18.88
N LEU A 42 -13.12 8.84 18.48
CA LEU A 42 -13.07 9.55 17.20
C LEU A 42 -12.16 10.77 17.31
N LEU A 43 -11.20 10.89 16.39
CA LEU A 43 -10.44 12.12 16.21
C LEU A 43 -11.33 13.19 15.58
N LEU A 44 -11.64 14.24 16.33
CA LEU A 44 -12.49 15.34 15.87
C LEU A 44 -11.69 16.53 15.35
N SER A 45 -10.47 16.74 15.85
CA SER A 45 -9.58 17.79 15.33
C SER A 45 -8.12 17.43 15.56
N GLU A 46 -7.27 17.76 14.60
CA GLU A 46 -5.81 17.77 14.70
C GLU A 46 -5.33 19.19 14.39
N ARG A 47 -4.50 19.75 15.27
CA ARG A 47 -3.79 21.01 15.03
C ARG A 47 -2.29 20.77 15.19
N TRP A 48 -1.55 20.77 14.08
CA TRP A 48 -0.10 20.57 14.07
C TRP A 48 0.65 21.88 13.88
N GLU A 49 1.57 22.18 14.79
CA GLU A 49 2.39 23.39 14.79
C GLU A 49 3.88 23.07 14.82
N LEU A 50 4.65 23.91 14.14
CA LEU A 50 6.11 23.98 14.21
C LEU A 50 6.55 25.42 14.43
N ASP A 51 7.31 25.66 15.49
CA ASP A 51 7.79 26.96 15.95
C ASP A 51 6.66 28.00 16.05
N GLY A 52 5.50 27.58 16.57
CA GLY A 52 4.29 28.40 16.71
C GLY A 52 3.55 28.68 15.40
N LYS A 53 4.00 28.11 14.28
CA LYS A 53 3.31 28.22 12.98
C LYS A 53 2.43 27.00 12.78
N LEU A 54 1.17 27.24 12.43
CA LEU A 54 0.25 26.19 12.04
C LEU A 54 0.68 25.57 10.72
N LEU A 55 1.05 24.29 10.74
CA LEU A 55 1.38 23.50 9.56
C LEU A 55 0.13 22.82 8.98
N ARG A 56 -0.72 22.26 9.85
CA ARG A 56 -1.96 21.57 9.44
C ARG A 56 -3.06 21.75 10.47
N LEU A 57 -4.28 21.97 9.98
CA LEU A 57 -5.49 21.91 10.77
C LEU A 57 -6.49 20.98 10.06
N THR A 58 -6.80 19.86 10.70
CA THR A 58 -7.89 18.97 10.30
C THR A 58 -8.98 19.13 11.35
N ARG A 59 -10.22 19.46 10.96
CA ARG A 59 -11.33 19.61 11.91
C ARG A 59 -12.61 19.01 11.33
N ALA A 60 -13.27 18.16 12.11
CA ALA A 60 -14.56 17.61 11.76
C ALA A 60 -15.62 18.72 11.75
N GLU A 61 -16.30 18.90 10.62
CA GLU A 61 -17.44 19.80 10.50
C GLU A 61 -18.76 19.12 10.91
N ARG A 62 -18.85 17.80 10.64
CA ARG A 62 -19.98 16.95 11.00
C ARG A 62 -19.45 15.56 11.35
N VAL A 63 -20.09 14.91 12.31
CA VAL A 63 -19.82 13.53 12.69
C VAL A 63 -21.12 12.75 12.59
N ASP A 64 -21.13 11.74 11.73
CA ASP A 64 -22.17 10.72 11.66
C ASP A 64 -21.56 9.39 12.13
N THR A 65 -22.19 8.76 13.11
CA THR A 65 -21.76 7.48 13.69
C THR A 65 -22.69 6.34 13.29
N THR A 66 -23.67 6.62 12.43
CA THR A 66 -24.51 5.60 11.82
C THR A 66 -23.62 4.68 11.01
N VAL A 67 -23.69 3.38 11.27
CA VAL A 67 -22.93 2.39 10.50
C VAL A 67 -23.47 2.42 9.07
N PRO A 68 -22.68 2.86 8.08
CA PRO A 68 -23.13 2.86 6.70
C PRO A 68 -23.28 1.42 6.20
N SER A 69 -24.23 1.18 5.31
CA SER A 69 -24.32 -0.11 4.62
C SER A 69 -23.08 -0.34 3.75
N ASP A 70 -22.71 -1.59 3.47
CA ASP A 70 -21.61 -1.94 2.56
C ASP A 70 -21.71 -1.24 1.18
N ALA A 71 -22.93 -0.97 0.71
CA ALA A 71 -23.17 -0.24 -0.53
C ALA A 71 -22.61 1.19 -0.54
N ALA A 72 -22.43 1.84 0.62
CA ALA A 72 -21.82 3.16 0.71
C ALA A 72 -20.30 3.14 0.43
N PHE A 73 -19.69 1.95 0.54
CA PHE A 73 -18.29 1.71 0.19
C PHE A 73 -18.13 1.04 -1.17
N ALA A 74 -19.25 0.74 -1.86
CA ALA A 74 -19.19 0.24 -3.21
C ALA A 74 -18.57 1.33 -4.09
N PRO A 75 -17.47 1.04 -4.80
CA PRO A 75 -16.92 2.00 -5.73
C PRO A 75 -17.96 2.32 -6.81
N PRO A 76 -17.99 3.54 -7.35
CA PRO A 76 -18.84 3.86 -8.48
C PRO A 76 -18.53 2.92 -9.65
N ASP A 77 -19.55 2.55 -10.43
CA ASP A 77 -19.34 1.81 -11.67
C ASP A 77 -18.64 2.74 -12.68
N LEU A 78 -17.30 2.66 -12.71
CA LEU A 78 -16.50 3.44 -13.61
C LEU A 78 -16.45 2.73 -14.97
N PRO A 79 -16.78 3.42 -16.09
CA PRO A 79 -16.65 2.82 -17.40
C PRO A 79 -15.20 2.37 -17.60
N ARG A 80 -15.01 1.05 -17.80
CA ARG A 80 -13.69 0.35 -17.84
C ARG A 80 -12.65 0.93 -18.81
N ARG A 81 -13.02 1.89 -19.66
CA ARG A 81 -12.16 2.49 -20.68
C ARG A 81 -11.41 3.75 -20.26
N GLN A 82 -11.80 4.42 -19.18
CA GLN A 82 -11.06 5.59 -18.65
C GLN A 82 -11.03 5.54 -17.13
N VAL A 83 -9.85 5.25 -16.55
CA VAL A 83 -9.61 5.36 -15.12
C VAL A 83 -9.35 6.83 -14.80
N PRO A 84 -10.22 7.53 -14.03
CA PRO A 84 -9.98 8.93 -13.71
C PRO A 84 -8.71 9.11 -12.89
N ILE A 85 -8.08 10.29 -12.94
CA ILE A 85 -6.89 10.60 -12.15
C ILE A 85 -7.18 10.41 -10.66
N GLY A 86 -6.27 9.73 -9.95
CA GLY A 86 -6.42 9.41 -8.53
C GLY A 86 -7.20 8.12 -8.25
N PHE A 87 -7.69 7.42 -9.28
CA PHE A 87 -8.40 6.16 -9.14
C PHE A 87 -7.53 4.96 -9.51
N THR A 88 -7.85 3.82 -8.89
CA THR A 88 -7.34 2.52 -9.28
C THR A 88 -8.51 1.61 -9.64
N VAL A 89 -8.47 1.03 -10.84
CA VAL A 89 -9.39 -0.03 -11.24
C VAL A 89 -8.70 -1.38 -11.06
N VAL A 90 -9.40 -2.34 -10.46
CA VAL A 90 -8.86 -3.68 -10.17
C VAL A 90 -9.70 -4.72 -10.88
N ASP A 91 -9.12 -5.32 -11.92
CA ASP A 91 -9.69 -6.47 -12.62
C ASP A 91 -9.27 -7.75 -11.90
N THR A 92 -10.23 -8.55 -11.44
CA THR A 92 -9.93 -9.88 -10.90
C THR A 92 -9.64 -10.86 -12.04
N LEU A 93 -8.53 -11.58 -11.95
CA LEU A 93 -8.11 -12.57 -12.92
C LEU A 93 -8.22 -14.00 -12.35
N PRO A 94 -8.41 -15.03 -13.18
CA PRO A 94 -8.39 -16.42 -12.72
C PRO A 94 -7.03 -16.79 -12.11
N THR A 95 -7.02 -17.38 -10.91
CA THR A 95 -5.79 -17.89 -10.26
C THR A 95 -5.26 -19.16 -10.92
N THR A 96 -6.11 -19.88 -11.66
CA THR A 96 -5.78 -21.12 -12.37
C THR A 96 -5.08 -20.92 -13.71
N LYS A 97 -4.95 -19.67 -14.19
CA LYS A 97 -4.33 -19.35 -15.48
C LYS A 97 -3.30 -18.24 -15.32
N VAL A 98 -2.14 -18.41 -15.96
CA VAL A 98 -1.13 -17.36 -16.06
C VAL A 98 -1.70 -16.17 -16.86
N PRO A 99 -1.56 -14.92 -16.39
CA PRO A 99 -1.97 -13.75 -17.14
C PRO A 99 -1.34 -13.68 -18.53
N SER A 100 -2.15 -13.39 -19.54
CA SER A 100 -1.66 -13.13 -20.91
C SER A 100 -1.16 -11.69 -21.00
N THR A 101 0.07 -11.45 -20.56
CA THR A 101 0.70 -10.11 -20.55
C THR A 101 1.59 -9.85 -21.77
N GLY A 102 1.81 -10.85 -22.62
CA GLY A 102 2.85 -10.81 -23.66
C GLY A 102 4.28 -10.86 -23.10
N GLN A 103 4.43 -11.09 -21.78
CA GLN A 103 5.70 -11.18 -21.08
C GLN A 103 5.73 -12.42 -20.18
N GLN A 104 6.94 -12.79 -19.76
CA GLN A 104 7.13 -13.85 -18.77
C GLN A 104 6.54 -13.41 -17.43
N TYR A 105 5.65 -14.23 -16.85
CA TYR A 105 5.00 -13.93 -15.58
C TYR A 105 5.63 -14.79 -14.47
N TRP A 106 5.94 -14.20 -13.32
CA TRP A 106 6.61 -14.90 -12.22
C TRP A 106 5.60 -15.32 -11.15
N LEU A 107 5.54 -16.61 -10.87
CA LEU A 107 4.60 -17.18 -9.91
C LEU A 107 5.26 -18.23 -9.03
N ALA A 108 4.71 -18.45 -7.84
CA ALA A 108 5.12 -19.53 -6.94
C ALA A 108 4.13 -20.69 -7.10
N PRO A 109 4.46 -21.76 -7.86
CA PRO A 109 3.57 -22.90 -8.04
C PRO A 109 3.48 -23.77 -6.78
N ALA A 110 4.54 -23.77 -5.96
CA ALA A 110 4.63 -24.45 -4.68
C ALA A 110 5.14 -23.47 -3.61
N PRO A 111 4.32 -22.49 -3.20
CA PRO A 111 4.70 -21.50 -2.21
C PRO A 111 5.06 -22.16 -0.86
N PRO A 112 6.11 -21.70 -0.17
CA PRO A 112 6.58 -22.32 1.06
C PRO A 112 5.67 -22.01 2.26
N TRP A 113 5.88 -22.73 3.36
CA TRP A 113 5.30 -22.48 4.69
C TRP A 113 3.78 -22.45 4.79
N GLY A 114 3.09 -23.10 3.84
CA GLY A 114 1.63 -23.19 3.84
C GLY A 114 0.93 -21.95 3.29
N PHE A 115 1.65 -21.04 2.63
CA PHE A 115 1.03 -20.02 1.79
C PHE A 115 0.34 -20.68 0.59
N GLY A 116 -0.71 -20.07 0.08
CA GLY A 116 -1.38 -20.48 -1.17
C GLY A 116 -1.84 -19.26 -1.95
N LEU A 117 -1.85 -19.34 -3.29
CA LEU A 117 -2.37 -18.27 -4.15
C LEU A 117 -3.87 -18.12 -3.93
N VAL A 118 -4.31 -17.00 -3.36
CA VAL A 118 -5.73 -16.72 -3.06
C VAL A 118 -6.34 -15.69 -4.00
N LYS A 119 -5.53 -14.79 -4.55
CA LYS A 119 -6.03 -13.73 -5.43
C LYS A 119 -5.01 -13.40 -6.50
N ARG A 120 -5.52 -13.11 -7.69
CA ARG A 120 -4.75 -12.56 -8.80
C ARG A 120 -5.53 -11.40 -9.40
N VAL A 121 -4.88 -10.27 -9.58
CA VAL A 121 -5.51 -9.07 -10.15
C VAL A 121 -4.62 -8.37 -11.15
N ARG A 122 -5.26 -7.59 -12.03
CA ARG A 122 -4.64 -6.53 -12.79
C ARG A 122 -5.16 -5.20 -12.25
N ALA A 123 -4.28 -4.39 -11.69
CA ALA A 123 -4.58 -3.05 -11.23
C ALA A 123 -4.14 -2.04 -12.27
N ILE A 124 -5.00 -1.08 -12.60
CA ILE A 124 -4.67 0.10 -13.39
C ILE A 124 -4.81 1.30 -12.49
N THR A 125 -3.71 1.93 -12.13
CA THR A 125 -3.70 3.17 -11.36
C THR A 125 -3.47 4.33 -12.30
N SER A 126 -4.36 5.33 -12.22
CA SER A 126 -4.24 6.56 -13.00
C SER A 126 -3.72 7.68 -12.12
N GLY A 127 -2.63 8.30 -12.55
CA GLY A 127 -2.02 9.46 -11.92
C GLY A 127 -1.74 10.57 -12.92
N GLN A 128 -1.19 11.67 -12.43
CA GLN A 128 -0.74 12.79 -13.24
C GLN A 128 0.52 13.35 -12.62
N THR A 129 1.51 13.73 -13.43
CA THR A 129 2.57 14.63 -12.95
C THR A 129 2.00 16.05 -12.82
N PRO A 130 2.53 16.92 -11.92
CA PRO A 130 1.92 18.21 -11.59
C PRO A 130 1.46 19.05 -12.78
N ASP A 131 2.18 18.99 -13.91
CA ASP A 131 1.88 19.72 -15.14
C ASP A 131 1.83 18.83 -16.40
N GLY A 132 1.77 17.51 -16.25
CA GLY A 132 1.89 16.58 -17.37
C GLY A 132 0.61 15.83 -17.73
N PRO A 133 0.67 14.99 -18.78
CA PRO A 133 -0.47 14.16 -19.16
C PRO A 133 -0.79 13.13 -18.08
N GLN A 134 -2.02 12.60 -18.12
CA GLN A 134 -2.40 11.45 -17.31
C GLN A 134 -1.50 10.26 -17.66
N VAL A 135 -0.92 9.63 -16.62
CA VAL A 135 -0.11 8.42 -16.74
C VAL A 135 -0.88 7.26 -16.12
N SER A 136 -0.88 6.12 -16.80
CA SER A 136 -1.46 4.88 -16.28
C SER A 136 -0.36 3.90 -15.91
N ASP A 137 -0.33 3.52 -14.64
CA ASP A 137 0.45 2.40 -14.14
C ASP A 137 -0.38 1.12 -14.21
N VAL A 138 0.18 0.06 -14.79
CA VAL A 138 -0.45 -1.26 -14.84
C VAL A 138 0.37 -2.22 -14.02
N ALA A 139 -0.22 -2.72 -12.94
CA ALA A 139 0.37 -3.74 -12.08
C ALA A 139 -0.39 -5.06 -12.20
N TYR A 140 0.34 -6.18 -12.19
CA TYR A 140 -0.25 -7.50 -11.98
C TYR A 140 0.18 -8.01 -10.61
N VAL A 141 -0.78 -8.35 -9.77
CA VAL A 141 -0.53 -8.73 -8.38
C VAL A 141 -1.06 -10.12 -8.13
N ASP A 142 -0.17 -11.00 -7.69
CA ASP A 142 -0.52 -12.25 -7.03
C ASP A 142 -0.48 -12.06 -5.52
N THR A 143 -1.52 -12.52 -4.83
CA THR A 143 -1.62 -12.51 -3.38
C THR A 143 -1.61 -13.95 -2.88
N TYR A 144 -0.58 -14.28 -2.10
CA TYR A 144 -0.44 -15.55 -1.43
C TYR A 144 -0.77 -15.36 0.04
N ALA A 145 -1.65 -16.19 0.60
CA ALA A 145 -2.07 -16.05 1.99
C ALA A 145 -1.90 -17.35 2.79
N ARG A 146 -1.70 -17.17 4.10
CA ARG A 146 -1.74 -18.22 5.13
C ARG A 146 -2.35 -17.63 6.39
N GLY A 147 -3.63 -17.93 6.65
CA GLY A 147 -4.35 -17.27 7.73
C GLY A 147 -4.39 -15.75 7.48
N ALA A 148 -3.89 -14.96 8.43
CA ALA A 148 -3.79 -13.51 8.30
C ALA A 148 -2.49 -13.03 7.61
N ASP A 149 -1.50 -13.91 7.41
CA ASP A 149 -0.25 -13.54 6.75
C ASP A 149 -0.44 -13.47 5.24
N VAL A 150 0.10 -12.44 4.60
CA VAL A 150 -0.02 -12.20 3.16
C VAL A 150 1.34 -11.88 2.55
N ILE A 151 1.67 -12.51 1.43
CA ILE A 151 2.78 -12.13 0.55
C ILE A 151 2.19 -11.68 -0.78
N THR A 152 2.62 -10.53 -1.28
CA THR A 152 2.30 -10.05 -2.62
C THR A 152 3.50 -10.26 -3.55
N VAL A 153 3.20 -10.64 -4.78
CA VAL A 153 4.15 -10.63 -5.90
C VAL A 153 3.60 -9.67 -6.95
N VAL A 154 4.23 -8.51 -7.06
CA VAL A 154 3.80 -7.40 -7.92
C VAL A 154 4.68 -7.35 -9.14
N HIS A 155 4.07 -7.27 -10.33
CA HIS A 155 4.76 -7.05 -11.60
C HIS A 155 4.38 -5.66 -12.12
N ARG A 156 5.37 -4.79 -12.30
CA ARG A 156 5.21 -3.45 -12.86
C ARG A 156 6.18 -3.19 -13.99
N ASP A 157 5.80 -2.30 -14.91
CA ASP A 157 6.71 -1.84 -15.96
C ASP A 157 7.87 -1.06 -15.33
N PRO A 158 9.15 -1.39 -15.65
CA PRO A 158 10.31 -0.73 -15.06
C PRO A 158 10.45 0.75 -15.42
N SER A 159 9.75 1.24 -16.46
CA SER A 159 9.67 2.67 -16.77
C SER A 159 8.79 3.45 -15.78
N VAL A 160 7.86 2.77 -15.12
CA VAL A 160 6.98 3.35 -14.09
C VAL A 160 7.55 3.12 -12.71
N GLU A 161 7.97 1.89 -12.42
CA GLU A 161 8.58 1.51 -11.14
C GLU A 161 9.94 0.86 -11.41
N PRO A 162 11.01 1.65 -11.51
CA PRO A 162 12.36 1.10 -11.61
C PRO A 162 12.72 0.38 -10.31
N VAL A 163 13.60 -0.62 -10.40
CA VAL A 163 14.12 -1.29 -9.21
C VAL A 163 14.81 -0.25 -8.32
N PRO A 164 14.35 -0.05 -7.08
CA PRO A 164 14.91 0.96 -6.19
C PRO A 164 16.34 0.60 -5.79
N LYS A 165 17.11 1.63 -5.40
CA LYS A 165 18.36 1.42 -4.68
C LYS A 165 18.01 0.96 -3.26
N GLY A 166 18.01 -0.34 -3.03
CA GLY A 166 17.80 -0.93 -1.72
C GLY A 166 19.01 -0.74 -0.79
N PHE A 167 18.80 -0.98 0.50
CA PHE A 167 19.88 -0.92 1.50
C PHE A 167 20.80 -2.14 1.45
N GLU A 168 20.30 -3.25 0.92
CA GLU A 168 21.04 -4.50 0.74
C GLU A 168 20.75 -5.08 -0.65
N THR A 169 21.74 -5.74 -1.23
CA THR A 169 21.60 -6.53 -2.45
C THR A 169 21.52 -8.02 -2.09
N VAL A 170 20.49 -8.71 -2.56
CA VAL A 170 20.27 -10.13 -2.30
C VAL A 170 20.11 -10.91 -3.60
N ARG A 171 20.36 -12.22 -3.56
CA ARG A 171 20.09 -13.13 -4.69
C ARG A 171 18.98 -14.10 -4.33
N ALA A 172 17.97 -14.22 -5.19
CA ALA A 172 16.82 -15.10 -4.98
C ALA A 172 16.53 -15.95 -6.24
N GLY A 173 16.91 -17.22 -6.18
CA GLY A 173 16.56 -18.23 -7.19
C GLY A 173 16.79 -17.76 -8.64
N ARG A 174 15.74 -17.93 -9.46
CA ARG A 174 15.74 -17.59 -10.90
C ARG A 174 15.50 -16.10 -11.18
N LEU A 175 14.98 -15.35 -10.21
CA LEU A 175 14.83 -13.88 -10.33
C LEU A 175 16.19 -13.16 -10.34
N GLY A 176 17.25 -13.82 -9.86
CA GLY A 176 18.59 -13.26 -9.87
C GLY A 176 18.79 -12.29 -8.71
N THR A 177 19.39 -11.14 -9.01
CA THR A 177 19.76 -10.13 -8.01
C THR A 177 18.61 -9.15 -7.80
N GLY A 178 18.29 -8.88 -6.53
CA GLY A 178 17.28 -7.92 -6.13
C GLY A 178 17.78 -7.02 -5.00
N HIS A 179 17.00 -5.98 -4.73
CA HIS A 179 17.31 -4.95 -3.76
C HIS A 179 16.27 -4.96 -2.65
N VAL A 180 16.74 -5.01 -1.40
CA VAL A 180 15.88 -5.03 -0.23
C VAL A 180 15.45 -3.62 0.12
N THR A 181 14.16 -3.45 0.35
CA THR A 181 13.51 -2.23 0.83
C THR A 181 12.55 -2.58 1.96
N PHE A 182 11.90 -1.56 2.53
CA PHE A 182 10.83 -1.73 3.49
C PHE A 182 9.64 -0.86 3.09
N SER A 183 8.45 -1.38 3.34
CA SER A 183 7.18 -0.69 3.18
C SER A 183 6.39 -0.76 4.47
N THR A 184 5.18 -0.19 4.46
CA THR A 184 4.22 -0.35 5.55
C THR A 184 3.73 -1.79 5.73
N ALA A 185 3.88 -2.67 4.73
CA ALA A 185 3.51 -4.08 4.83
C ALA A 185 4.65 -4.99 5.32
N GLY A 186 5.88 -4.49 5.42
CA GLY A 186 7.04 -5.22 5.93
C GLY A 186 8.25 -5.19 5.01
N ALA A 187 9.00 -6.30 4.96
CA ALA A 187 10.15 -6.42 4.08
C ALA A 187 9.69 -6.58 2.63
N ALA A 188 10.38 -5.89 1.72
CA ALA A 188 10.15 -5.98 0.29
C ALA A 188 11.47 -6.22 -0.45
N ILE A 189 11.44 -6.98 -1.54
CA ILE A 189 12.59 -7.19 -2.41
C ILE A 189 12.15 -7.02 -3.85
N ALA A 190 12.77 -6.07 -4.53
CA ALA A 190 12.50 -5.75 -5.92
C ALA A 190 13.60 -6.31 -6.84
N PHE A 191 13.20 -6.93 -7.95
CA PHE A 191 14.05 -7.61 -8.91
C PHE A 191 13.80 -7.07 -10.32
N ALA A 192 14.87 -6.89 -11.10
CA ALA A 192 14.74 -6.71 -12.55
C ALA A 192 14.59 -8.10 -13.19
N ALA A 193 13.42 -8.39 -13.76
CA ALA A 193 13.09 -9.73 -14.25
C ALA A 193 12.45 -9.69 -15.64
N GLY A 194 13.31 -9.62 -16.67
CA GLY A 194 12.87 -9.44 -18.05
C GLY A 194 12.39 -8.00 -18.27
N LYS A 195 11.13 -7.84 -18.68
CA LYS A 195 10.49 -6.53 -18.86
C LYS A 195 9.66 -6.10 -17.65
N TRP A 196 9.83 -6.77 -16.51
CA TRP A 196 9.19 -6.43 -15.25
C TRP A 196 10.21 -5.93 -14.23
N THR A 197 9.76 -4.99 -13.41
CA THR A 197 10.14 -4.96 -12.00
C THR A 197 9.22 -5.92 -11.26
N VAL A 198 9.79 -6.93 -10.61
CA VAL A 198 9.06 -7.89 -9.76
C VAL A 198 9.36 -7.57 -8.31
N THR A 199 8.35 -7.21 -7.53
CA THR A 199 8.48 -6.94 -6.10
C THR A 199 7.78 -8.04 -5.31
N VAL A 200 8.51 -8.63 -4.37
CA VAL A 200 7.98 -9.59 -3.39
C VAL A 200 7.95 -8.92 -2.03
N GLU A 201 6.79 -8.87 -1.38
CA GLU A 201 6.57 -8.08 -0.17
C GLU A 201 5.63 -8.79 0.80
N GLY A 202 5.86 -8.62 2.11
CA GLY A 202 4.95 -9.10 3.14
C GLY A 202 5.48 -8.91 4.56
N PRO A 203 4.68 -9.27 5.59
CA PRO A 203 5.00 -9.05 7.01
C PRO A 203 5.94 -10.13 7.55
N LEU A 204 7.00 -10.45 6.79
CA LEU A 204 8.02 -11.43 7.13
C LEU A 204 9.40 -10.77 7.20
N ASP A 205 10.35 -11.43 7.85
CA ASP A 205 11.75 -11.00 7.78
C ASP A 205 12.33 -11.13 6.36
N VAL A 206 13.41 -10.38 6.09
CA VAL A 206 14.07 -10.34 4.77
C VAL A 206 14.49 -11.73 4.29
N ALA A 207 14.96 -12.60 5.18
CA ALA A 207 15.39 -13.95 4.82
C ALA A 207 14.22 -14.80 4.32
N ARG A 208 13.04 -14.66 4.93
CA ARG A 208 11.81 -15.32 4.51
C ARG A 208 11.25 -14.73 3.22
N VAL A 209 11.21 -13.42 3.05
CA VAL A 209 10.79 -12.81 1.76
C VAL A 209 11.71 -13.26 0.63
N ARG A 210 13.03 -13.31 0.87
CA ARG A 210 14.03 -13.82 -0.08
C ARG A 210 13.80 -15.29 -0.41
N ALA A 211 13.55 -16.13 0.59
CA ALA A 211 13.30 -17.56 0.38
C ALA A 211 11.98 -17.81 -0.37
N PHE A 212 10.94 -17.02 -0.12
CA PHE A 212 9.72 -17.04 -0.94
C PHE A 212 10.03 -16.65 -2.39
N ALA A 213 10.72 -15.53 -2.60
CA ALA A 213 11.11 -15.07 -3.94
C ALA A 213 11.94 -16.11 -4.71
N ALA A 214 12.77 -16.89 -4.01
CA ALA A 214 13.55 -17.97 -4.62
C ALA A 214 12.69 -19.13 -5.17
N THR A 215 11.43 -19.26 -4.73
CA THR A 215 10.48 -20.26 -5.27
C THR A 215 9.78 -19.81 -6.55
N LEU A 216 9.91 -18.53 -6.94
CA LEU A 216 9.27 -18.00 -8.13
C LEU A 216 9.89 -18.60 -9.38
N VAL A 217 9.01 -19.08 -10.27
CA VAL A 217 9.38 -19.62 -11.57
C VAL A 217 8.69 -18.84 -12.68
N PRO A 218 9.30 -18.79 -13.87
CA PRO A 218 8.67 -18.17 -15.01
C PRO A 218 7.55 -19.04 -15.60
N GLY A 219 6.40 -18.42 -15.84
CA GLY A 219 5.27 -19.00 -16.55
C GLY A 219 4.90 -18.18 -17.78
N PHE A 220 4.39 -18.87 -18.80
CA PHE A 220 3.77 -18.26 -19.98
C PHE A 220 2.32 -18.68 -20.06
N ALA A 221 1.45 -17.77 -20.49
CA ALA A 221 0.12 -18.15 -20.93
C ALA A 221 0.28 -19.12 -22.13
N ARG A 222 -0.31 -20.31 -22.03
CA ARG A 222 -0.46 -21.17 -23.21
C ARG A 222 -1.50 -20.50 -24.10
N THR A 223 -1.09 -20.13 -25.30
CA THR A 223 -1.94 -19.61 -26.38
C THR A 223 -2.98 -20.63 -26.80
#